data_AF-A0A7Y8NTZ1-F1
#
_entry.id   AF-A0A7Y8NTZ1-F1
#
_cell.length_a   1.000
_cell.length_b   1.000
_cell.length_c   1.000
_cell.angle_alpha   90.00
_cell.angle_beta   90.00
_cell.angle_gamma   90.00
#
_symmetry.space_group_name_H-M   'P 1'
#
loop_
_entity.id
_entity.type
_entity.pdbx_description
1 polymer ?
#
loop_
_entity_poly.entity_id
_entity_poly.type
_entity_poly.pdbx_seq_one_letter_code
_entity_poly.pdbx_strand_id
1 'polypeptide(L)'
;MKKIIYLILFGLFLFTNTCIAQKNKYIKTSAYEGVICSKFDPPSNERAWKPYSPSDLEISKMEKKISYSIRILLIDFVKKYGDFRGSNEIINNIQNYKRQYYGYWQGGERKIIVYFYKSVPENWKEDNLLGIKGGFLKFLIEYSIDHDSLYNFSAVHLPED
;
A
#
# COMPACT_ATOMS: atom_id res chain seq x y z
N MET A 1 -2.98 -49.30 28.91
CA MET A 1 -2.91 -47.82 28.94
C MET A 1 -1.93 -47.20 27.92
N LYS A 2 -1.55 -47.89 26.82
CA LYS A 2 -0.68 -47.29 25.77
C LYS A 2 -1.45 -46.80 24.53
N LYS A 3 -2.68 -47.28 24.30
CA LYS A 3 -3.47 -46.96 23.09
C LYS A 3 -4.17 -45.59 23.11
N ILE A 4 -4.45 -45.03 24.30
CA ILE A 4 -5.16 -43.74 24.44
C ILE A 4 -4.23 -42.56 24.14
N ILE A 5 -2.93 -42.70 24.42
CA ILE A 5 -1.94 -41.61 24.24
C ILE A 5 -1.72 -41.29 22.74
N TYR A 6 -1.78 -42.30 21.85
CA TYR A 6 -1.61 -42.07 20.40
C TYR A 6 -2.78 -41.33 19.75
N LEU A 7 -4.00 -41.48 20.27
CA LEU A 7 -5.20 -40.83 19.72
C LEU A 7 -5.24 -39.33 20.04
N ILE A 8 -4.71 -38.92 21.19
CA ILE A 8 -4.61 -37.51 21.59
C ILE A 8 -3.52 -36.79 20.77
N LEU A 9 -2.41 -37.48 20.47
CA LEU A 9 -1.32 -36.92 19.65
C LEU A 9 -1.70 -36.78 18.16
N PHE A 10 -2.58 -37.64 17.63
CA PHE A 10 -3.05 -37.52 16.23
C PHE A 10 -4.10 -36.41 16.05
N GLY A 11 -4.89 -36.11 17.10
CA GLY A 11 -5.88 -35.02 17.09
C GLY A 11 -5.27 -33.62 17.18
N LEU A 12 -4.07 -33.49 17.75
CA LEU A 12 -3.35 -32.21 17.85
C LEU A 12 -2.57 -31.83 16.58
N PHE A 13 -2.39 -32.75 15.62
CA PHE A 13 -1.54 -32.52 14.45
C PHE A 13 -2.27 -31.93 13.23
N LEU A 14 -3.60 -31.80 13.28
CA LEU A 14 -4.40 -31.32 12.13
C LEU A 14 -4.65 -29.81 12.10
N PHE A 15 -4.14 -29.03 13.08
CA PHE A 15 -4.29 -27.57 13.09
C PHE A 15 -3.06 -26.80 12.62
N THR A 16 -2.00 -27.47 12.18
CA THR A 16 -0.79 -26.78 11.70
C THR A 16 -0.76 -26.69 10.18
N ASN A 17 -0.87 -25.45 9.70
CA ASN A 17 -0.40 -24.98 8.39
C ASN A 17 -1.29 -25.22 7.16
N THR A 18 -2.55 -24.77 7.19
CA THR A 18 -3.00 -24.02 6.00
C THR A 18 -2.41 -22.62 6.12
N CYS A 19 -1.25 -22.41 5.51
CA CYS A 19 -0.80 -21.07 5.16
C CYS A 19 -1.84 -20.52 4.19
N ILE A 20 -2.91 -19.92 4.74
CA ILE A 20 -3.90 -19.21 3.94
C ILE A 20 -3.12 -18.06 3.35
N ALA A 21 -2.76 -18.18 2.06
CA ALA A 21 -2.18 -17.09 1.30
C ALA A 21 -3.07 -15.87 1.53
N GLN A 22 -2.53 -14.87 2.23
CA GLN A 22 -3.29 -13.68 2.58
C GLN A 22 -3.75 -13.08 1.25
N LYS A 23 -5.06 -12.89 1.08
CA LYS A 23 -5.63 -12.36 -0.16
C LYS A 23 -5.63 -10.84 -0.12
N ASN A 24 -5.61 -10.21 -1.29
CA ASN A 24 -5.84 -8.78 -1.41
C ASN A 24 -7.21 -8.43 -0.80
N LYS A 25 -7.29 -7.29 -0.12
CA LYS A 25 -8.51 -6.81 0.53
C LYS A 25 -8.95 -5.50 -0.09
N TYR A 26 -10.12 -5.52 -0.73
CA TYR A 26 -10.74 -4.31 -1.25
C TYR A 26 -11.32 -3.45 -0.13
N ILE A 27 -11.11 -2.14 -0.21
CA ILE A 27 -11.63 -1.14 0.73
C ILE A 27 -12.23 0.04 -0.03
N LYS A 28 -13.43 0.46 0.38
CA LYS A 28 -14.10 1.64 -0.16
C LYS A 28 -14.79 2.42 0.94
N THR A 29 -14.56 3.72 0.94
CA THR A 29 -15.25 4.69 1.79
C THR A 29 -15.82 5.81 0.91
N SER A 30 -16.46 6.80 1.51
CA SER A 30 -16.84 8.04 0.82
C SER A 30 -15.62 8.90 0.41
N ALA A 31 -14.46 8.69 1.04
CA ALA A 31 -13.26 9.51 0.82
C ALA A 31 -12.22 8.86 -0.11
N TYR A 32 -12.18 7.53 -0.17
CA TYR A 32 -11.19 6.80 -0.96
C TYR A 32 -11.67 5.41 -1.37
N GLU A 33 -11.08 4.89 -2.43
CA GLU A 33 -11.27 3.53 -2.91
C GLU A 33 -9.90 2.91 -3.23
N GLY A 34 -9.66 1.70 -2.73
CA GLY A 34 -8.37 1.05 -2.90
C GLY A 34 -8.35 -0.43 -2.55
N VAL A 35 -7.16 -1.00 -2.63
CA VAL A 35 -6.89 -2.41 -2.36
C VAL A 35 -5.67 -2.50 -1.46
N ILE A 36 -5.83 -3.21 -0.34
CA ILE A 36 -4.73 -3.59 0.54
C ILE A 36 -4.13 -4.86 -0.06
N CYS A 37 -2.92 -4.73 -0.59
CA CYS A 37 -2.24 -5.81 -1.26
C CYS A 37 -1.48 -6.66 -0.25
N SER A 38 -1.71 -7.97 -0.30
CA SER A 38 -1.10 -8.93 0.63
C SER A 38 0.32 -9.33 0.24
N LYS A 39 0.69 -9.08 -1.01
CA LYS A 39 2.02 -9.28 -1.56
C LYS A 39 2.55 -7.97 -2.07
N PHE A 40 3.80 -7.68 -1.74
CA PHE A 40 4.53 -6.56 -2.28
C PHE A 40 5.84 -7.08 -2.86
N ASP A 41 6.05 -6.83 -4.14
CA ASP A 41 7.33 -7.08 -4.79
C ASP A 41 8.06 -5.72 -4.88
N PRO A 42 9.06 -5.46 -4.01
CA PRO A 42 9.77 -4.19 -4.02
C PRO A 42 10.47 -3.96 -5.38
N PRO A 43 10.49 -2.71 -5.88
CA PRO A 43 11.28 -2.36 -7.05
C PRO A 43 12.79 -2.45 -6.69
N SER A 44 13.39 -3.60 -7.04
CA SER A 44 14.82 -3.92 -7.01
C SER A 44 15.51 -4.09 -5.64
N ASN A 45 16.33 -5.16 -5.54
CA ASN A 45 17.47 -5.48 -4.65
C ASN A 45 17.46 -5.17 -3.13
N GLU A 46 16.46 -4.49 -2.57
CA GLU A 46 16.36 -4.27 -1.13
C GLU A 46 15.82 -5.51 -0.42
N ARG A 47 16.70 -6.50 -0.21
CA ARG A 47 16.44 -7.72 0.60
C ARG A 47 15.95 -7.42 2.03
N ALA A 48 15.96 -6.16 2.46
CA ALA A 48 15.55 -5.72 3.78
C ALA A 48 14.04 -5.55 3.95
N TRP A 49 13.25 -5.51 2.86
CA TRP A 49 11.82 -5.23 2.97
C TRP A 49 11.07 -6.50 3.30
N LYS A 50 10.44 -6.54 4.48
CA LYS A 50 9.56 -7.65 4.85
C LYS A 50 8.11 -7.23 4.66
N PRO A 51 7.36 -7.82 3.71
CA PRO A 51 5.97 -7.41 3.49
C PRO A 51 5.10 -7.77 4.69
N TYR A 52 4.08 -6.95 4.93
CA TYR A 52 2.95 -7.28 5.81
C TYR A 52 1.68 -6.66 5.24
N SER A 53 0.51 -7.13 5.67
CA SER A 53 -0.76 -6.55 5.26
C SER A 53 -1.22 -5.50 6.29
N PRO A 54 -1.32 -4.21 5.92
CA PRO A 54 -1.87 -3.19 6.80
C PRO A 54 -3.30 -3.46 7.23
N SER A 55 -3.63 -3.07 8.45
CA SER A 55 -5.00 -3.08 8.96
C SER A 55 -5.82 -1.89 8.45
N ASP A 56 -7.15 -2.02 8.47
CA ASP A 56 -8.07 -0.92 8.10
C ASP A 56 -7.85 0.33 8.95
N LEU A 57 -7.47 0.17 10.21
CA LEU A 57 -7.17 1.28 11.11
C LEU A 57 -5.90 2.02 10.68
N GLU A 58 -4.85 1.30 10.29
CA GLU A 58 -3.61 1.90 9.81
C GLU A 58 -3.83 2.64 8.49
N ILE A 59 -4.61 2.06 7.56
CA ILE A 59 -5.02 2.72 6.31
C ILE A 59 -5.85 3.97 6.59
N SER A 60 -6.85 3.89 7.48
CA SER A 60 -7.70 5.02 7.83
C SER A 60 -6.91 6.19 8.45
N LYS A 61 -5.97 5.89 9.36
CA LYS A 61 -5.06 6.89 9.95
C LYS A 61 -4.18 7.55 8.89
N MET A 62 -3.58 6.77 8.01
CA MET A 62 -2.77 7.26 6.91
C MET A 62 -3.58 8.16 5.96
N GLU A 63 -4.74 7.72 5.48
CA GLU A 63 -5.61 8.48 4.57
C GLU A 63 -6.05 9.81 5.18
N LYS A 64 -6.35 9.82 6.49
CA LYS A 64 -6.65 11.06 7.21
C LYS A 64 -5.47 12.03 7.18
N LYS A 65 -4.24 11.57 7.32
CA LYS A 65 -3.06 12.44 7.22
C LYS A 65 -2.82 12.92 5.81
N ILE A 66 -3.01 12.07 4.82
CA ILE A 66 -2.86 12.43 3.41
C ILE A 66 -3.83 13.55 3.06
N SER A 67 -5.10 13.46 3.47
CA SER A 67 -6.08 14.51 3.18
C SER A 67 -5.71 15.86 3.80
N TYR A 68 -5.12 15.89 5.00
CA TYR A 68 -4.65 17.13 5.61
C TYR A 68 -3.34 17.66 5.01
N SER A 69 -2.44 16.77 4.58
CA SER A 69 -1.05 17.13 4.28
C SER A 69 -0.72 17.20 2.79
N ILE A 70 -1.60 16.72 1.89
CA ILE A 70 -1.29 16.60 0.46
C ILE A 70 -0.84 17.91 -0.18
N ARG A 71 -1.48 19.03 0.20
CA ARG A 71 -1.11 20.36 -0.30
C ARG A 71 0.33 20.72 0.08
N ILE A 72 0.71 20.44 1.33
CA ILE A 72 2.05 20.72 1.85
C ILE A 72 3.08 19.83 1.14
N LEU A 73 2.79 18.53 1.04
CA LEU A 73 3.66 17.56 0.37
C LEU A 73 3.92 17.94 -1.11
N LEU A 74 2.89 18.39 -1.83
CA LEU A 74 3.03 18.83 -3.21
C LEU A 74 3.82 20.14 -3.36
N ILE A 75 3.62 21.09 -2.45
CA ILE A 75 4.41 22.34 -2.44
C ILE A 75 5.89 22.03 -2.24
N ASP A 76 6.21 21.16 -1.28
CA ASP A 76 7.60 20.78 -1.00
C ASP A 76 8.23 20.01 -2.16
N PHE A 77 7.45 19.14 -2.82
CA PHE A 77 7.88 18.45 -4.04
C PHE A 77 8.19 19.43 -5.18
N VAL A 78 7.29 20.36 -5.48
CA VAL A 78 7.47 21.36 -6.55
C VAL A 78 8.66 22.26 -6.28
N LYS A 79 8.87 22.69 -5.03
CA LYS A 79 10.05 23.46 -4.63
C LYS A 79 11.36 22.72 -4.91
N LYS A 80 11.36 21.39 -4.72
CA LYS A 80 12.56 20.56 -4.84
C LYS A 80 12.86 20.14 -6.28
N TYR A 81 11.83 19.86 -7.07
CA TYR A 81 11.97 19.23 -8.40
C TYR A 81 11.46 20.10 -9.57
N GLY A 82 10.97 21.31 -9.32
CA GLY A 82 10.44 22.19 -10.35
C GLY A 82 8.94 21.99 -10.60
N ASP A 83 8.41 22.67 -11.62
CA ASP A 83 6.98 22.74 -11.87
C ASP A 83 6.37 21.36 -12.18
N PHE A 84 5.41 20.97 -11.34
CA PHE A 84 4.62 19.76 -11.56
C PHE A 84 3.22 20.17 -12.03
N ARG A 85 3.03 20.19 -13.36
CA ARG A 85 1.77 20.59 -14.04
C ARG A 85 0.51 19.86 -13.55
N GLY A 86 0.65 18.74 -12.84
CA GLY A 86 -0.44 17.96 -12.25
C GLY A 86 -0.81 18.30 -10.80
N SER A 87 -0.12 19.22 -10.13
CA SER A 87 -0.27 19.49 -8.69
C SER A 87 -1.69 19.91 -8.30
N ASN A 88 -2.26 20.89 -8.99
CA ASN A 88 -3.64 21.35 -8.75
C ASN A 88 -4.69 20.26 -9.05
N GLU A 89 -4.47 19.43 -10.08
CA GLU A 89 -5.36 18.31 -10.40
C GLU A 89 -5.36 17.28 -9.26
N ILE A 90 -4.19 16.96 -8.68
CA ILE A 90 -4.09 16.04 -7.55
C ILE A 90 -4.83 16.59 -6.33
N ILE A 91 -4.58 17.84 -5.95
CA ILE A 91 -5.17 18.45 -4.74
C ILE A 91 -6.69 18.41 -4.79
N ASN A 92 -7.27 18.74 -5.94
CA ASN A 92 -8.72 18.87 -6.09
C ASN A 92 -9.43 17.52 -6.31
N ASN A 93 -8.71 16.51 -6.81
CA ASN A 93 -9.29 15.24 -7.24
C ASN A 93 -8.69 14.02 -6.54
N ILE A 94 -8.00 14.17 -5.40
CA ILE A 94 -7.30 13.07 -4.72
C ILE A 94 -8.23 11.87 -4.43
N GLN A 95 -9.50 12.13 -4.12
CA GLN A 95 -10.53 11.11 -3.90
C GLN A 95 -10.83 10.26 -5.14
N ASN A 96 -10.59 10.77 -6.34
CA ASN A 96 -10.89 10.08 -7.59
C ASN A 96 -9.82 9.04 -7.97
N TYR A 97 -8.62 9.13 -7.38
CA TYR A 97 -7.55 8.17 -7.63
C TYR A 97 -7.85 6.84 -6.95
N LYS A 98 -7.66 5.74 -7.67
CA LYS A 98 -7.67 4.40 -7.09
C LYS A 98 -6.34 4.15 -6.39
N ARG A 99 -6.37 3.46 -5.26
CA ARG A 99 -5.17 3.26 -4.43
C ARG A 99 -4.79 1.80 -4.32
N GLN A 100 -3.49 1.52 -4.32
CA GLN A 100 -2.98 0.25 -3.81
C GLN A 100 -2.06 0.50 -2.63
N TYR A 101 -2.30 -0.23 -1.55
CA TYR A 101 -1.59 -0.09 -0.29
C TYR A 101 -0.72 -1.32 -0.06
N TYR A 102 0.53 -1.10 0.29
CA TYR A 102 1.46 -2.17 0.61
C TYR A 102 2.16 -1.85 1.92
N GLY A 103 2.05 -2.76 2.88
CA GLY A 103 2.78 -2.70 4.14
C GLY A 103 4.14 -3.37 3.98
N TYR A 104 5.18 -2.74 4.53
CA TYR A 104 6.48 -3.37 4.65
C TYR A 104 7.22 -2.92 5.91
N TRP A 105 8.13 -3.78 6.38
CA TRP A 105 9.11 -3.44 7.39
C TRP A 105 10.42 -3.05 6.73
N GLN A 106 11.03 -1.96 7.15
CA GLN A 106 12.37 -1.53 6.72
C GLN A 106 13.12 -0.99 7.93
N GLY A 107 14.30 -1.53 8.23
CA GLY A 107 15.11 -1.06 9.36
C GLY A 107 14.45 -1.19 10.74
N GLY A 108 13.47 -2.09 10.90
CA GLY A 108 12.70 -2.25 12.15
C GLY A 108 11.46 -1.38 12.25
N GLU A 109 11.21 -0.52 11.26
CA GLU A 109 10.07 0.39 11.20
C GLU A 109 8.98 -0.17 10.27
N ARG A 110 7.71 -0.03 10.65
CA ARG A 110 6.55 -0.36 9.80
C ARG A 110 6.17 0.83 8.94
N LYS A 111 6.08 0.58 7.64
CA LYS A 111 5.72 1.57 6.64
C LYS A 111 4.60 1.08 5.74
N ILE A 112 3.85 2.02 5.20
CA ILE A 112 2.88 1.80 4.13
C ILE A 112 3.31 2.65 2.94
N ILE A 113 3.48 2.02 1.78
CA ILE A 113 3.51 2.74 0.51
C ILE A 113 2.11 2.69 -0.10
N VAL A 114 1.65 3.85 -0.56
CA VAL A 114 0.39 3.99 -1.28
C VAL A 114 0.66 4.51 -2.69
N TYR A 115 0.18 3.75 -3.66
CA TYR A 115 0.24 4.09 -5.08
C TYR A 115 -1.10 4.66 -5.54
N PHE A 116 -1.07 5.80 -6.22
CA PHE A 116 -2.26 6.51 -6.71
C PHE A 116 -2.40 6.37 -8.23
N TYR A 117 -3.44 5.68 -8.65
CA TYR A 117 -3.75 5.38 -10.06
C TYR A 117 -4.86 6.28 -10.59
N LYS A 118 -4.61 6.94 -11.72
CA LYS A 118 -5.63 7.74 -12.44
C LYS A 118 -6.63 6.85 -13.18
N SER A 119 -6.17 5.71 -13.67
CA SER A 119 -6.98 4.65 -14.30
C SER A 119 -6.44 3.29 -13.88
N VAL A 120 -7.34 2.30 -13.83
CA VAL A 120 -7.04 0.91 -13.44
C VAL A 120 -7.78 -0.05 -14.37
N PRO A 121 -7.23 -1.25 -14.65
CA PRO A 121 -7.92 -2.31 -15.39
C PRO A 121 -9.07 -2.91 -14.56
N GLU A 122 -9.97 -3.68 -15.17
CA GLU A 122 -11.16 -4.23 -14.49
C GLU A 122 -10.82 -5.14 -13.30
N ASN A 123 -9.77 -5.95 -13.41
CA ASN A 123 -9.31 -6.91 -12.41
C ASN A 123 -8.39 -6.31 -11.32
N TRP A 124 -8.23 -4.99 -11.26
CA TRP A 124 -7.29 -4.33 -10.34
C TRP A 124 -7.49 -4.60 -8.84
N LYS A 125 -8.65 -5.14 -8.46
CA LYS A 125 -8.97 -5.53 -7.08
C LYS A 125 -8.33 -6.83 -6.64
N GLU A 126 -7.99 -7.68 -7.60
CA GLU A 126 -7.53 -9.04 -7.37
C GLU A 126 -6.01 -9.14 -7.46
N ASP A 127 -5.37 -8.25 -8.23
CA ASP A 127 -3.94 -8.31 -8.53
C ASP A 127 -3.15 -7.08 -8.08
N ASN A 128 -1.82 -7.23 -8.02
CA ASN A 128 -0.87 -6.15 -7.83
C ASN A 128 -0.69 -5.38 -9.15
N LEU A 129 -1.01 -4.08 -9.21
CA LEU A 129 -0.91 -3.29 -10.44
C LEU A 129 0.53 -2.92 -10.80
N LEU A 130 1.49 -3.08 -9.89
CA LEU A 130 2.92 -3.00 -10.21
C LEU A 130 3.27 -4.22 -11.07
N GLY A 131 3.20 -4.04 -12.39
CA GLY A 131 3.45 -5.10 -13.39
C GLY A 131 2.28 -5.38 -14.33
N ILE A 132 1.10 -4.77 -14.12
CA ILE A 132 -0.06 -4.95 -15.00
C ILE A 132 -0.14 -3.82 -16.03
N LYS A 133 -0.22 -4.19 -17.31
CA LYS A 133 -0.49 -3.24 -18.39
C LYS A 133 -1.92 -2.68 -18.25
N GLY A 134 -2.07 -1.36 -18.33
CA GLY A 134 -3.37 -0.67 -18.37
C GLY A 134 -3.69 0.22 -17.17
N GLY A 135 -2.91 0.14 -16.08
CA GLY A 135 -2.97 1.13 -15.00
C GLY A 135 -2.15 2.37 -15.31
N PHE A 136 -2.64 3.57 -14.96
CA PHE A 136 -1.86 4.80 -15.04
C PHE A 136 -1.48 5.28 -13.63
N LEU A 137 -0.28 4.90 -13.19
CA LEU A 137 0.28 5.31 -11.90
C LEU A 137 0.72 6.78 -11.99
N LYS A 138 0.11 7.65 -11.17
CA LYS A 138 0.38 9.09 -11.18
C LYS A 138 1.49 9.46 -10.19
N PHE A 139 1.37 8.99 -8.96
CA PHE A 139 2.30 9.28 -7.88
C PHE A 139 2.20 8.23 -6.77
N LEU A 140 3.15 8.26 -5.84
CA LEU A 140 3.13 7.49 -4.62
C LEU A 140 3.44 8.37 -3.40
N ILE A 141 3.00 7.92 -2.24
CA ILE A 141 3.32 8.49 -0.93
C ILE A 141 3.72 7.34 -0.02
N GLU A 142 4.68 7.57 0.86
CA GLU A 142 5.01 6.64 1.94
C GLU A 142 4.55 7.19 3.29
N TYR A 143 4.25 6.28 4.20
CA TYR A 143 3.78 6.57 5.54
C TYR A 143 4.49 5.70 6.55
N SER A 144 5.11 6.31 7.57
CA SER A 144 5.57 5.60 8.76
C SER A 144 4.43 5.41 9.73
N ILE A 145 4.16 4.15 10.11
CA ILE A 145 3.20 3.85 11.16
C ILE A 145 3.77 4.23 12.52
N ASP A 146 5.03 3.91 12.76
CA ASP A 146 5.63 4.04 14.09
C ASP A 146 5.98 5.49 14.42
N HIS A 147 6.19 6.35 13.41
CA HIS A 147 6.40 7.79 13.55
C HIS A 147 5.19 8.64 13.15
N ASP A 148 4.07 8.00 12.79
CA ASP A 148 2.80 8.68 12.48
C ASP A 148 2.99 9.84 11.47
N SER A 149 3.75 9.62 10.40
CA SER A 149 4.23 10.69 9.50
C SER A 149 4.33 10.25 8.04
N LEU A 150 4.11 11.21 7.13
CA LEU A 150 4.15 11.01 5.68
C LEU A 150 5.51 11.43 5.11
N TYR A 151 5.99 10.67 4.13
CA TYR A 151 7.26 10.86 3.46
C TYR A 151 7.14 10.59 1.96
N ASN A 152 8.17 11.00 1.21
CA ASN A 152 8.44 10.53 -0.15
C ASN A 152 7.26 10.66 -1.13
N PHE A 153 6.71 11.87 -1.27
CA PHE A 153 5.89 12.15 -2.44
C PHE A 153 6.79 12.00 -3.69
N SER A 154 6.44 11.07 -4.58
CA SER A 154 7.17 10.83 -5.82
C SER A 154 6.21 10.71 -6.99
N ALA A 155 6.46 11.50 -8.04
CA ALA A 155 5.73 11.41 -9.29
C ALA A 155 6.39 10.33 -10.17
N VAL A 156 5.58 9.42 -10.73
CA VAL A 156 6.11 8.31 -11.54
C VAL A 156 6.42 8.74 -12.98
N HIS A 157 5.87 9.87 -13.42
CA HIS A 157 6.26 10.55 -14.66
C HIS A 157 6.63 11.99 -14.28
N LEU A 158 7.94 12.24 -14.17
CA LEU A 158 8.45 13.61 -14.21
C LEU A 158 8.29 14.10 -15.66
N PRO A 159 7.90 15.37 -15.89
CA PRO A 159 8.07 15.94 -17.22
C PRO A 159 9.56 15.84 -17.61
N GLU A 160 9.84 15.27 -18.78
CA GLU A 160 11.15 15.42 -19.40
C GLU A 160 11.33 16.92 -19.72
N ASP A 161 12.47 17.48 -19.33
CA ASP A 161 12.88 18.85 -19.65
C ASP A 161 12.96 19.10 -21.16
#